data_AF-A0A7W7HW94-F1
#
_entry.id   AF-A0A7W7HW94-F1
#
_cell.length_a   1.000
_cell.length_b   1.000
_cell.length_c   1.000
_cell.angle_alpha   90.00
_cell.angle_beta   90.00
_cell.angle_gamma   90.00
#
_symmetry.space_group_name_H-M   'P 1'
#
loop_
_entity.id
_entity.type
_entity.pdbx_description
1 polymer ?
#
loop_
_entity_poly.entity_id
_entity_poly.type
_entity_poly.pdbx_seq_one_letter_code
_entity_poly.pdbx_strand_id
1 'polypeptide(L)' 'MVLTPREQSIVTLLAAGLSEEAVAAELGLSRRTVSYTLRAVMDRLGVENRFQLALVLGAAYAIAPPTKPRTEEEES' A
#
# COMPACT_ATOMS: atom_id res chain seq x y z
N MET A 1 -8.59 9.85 12.58
CA MET A 1 -9.20 8.66 11.94
C MET A 1 -8.36 7.45 12.30
N VAL A 2 -8.99 6.31 12.55
CA VAL A 2 -8.31 5.03 12.78
C VAL A 2 -8.58 4.14 11.56
N LEU A 3 -7.52 3.58 10.98
CA LEU A 3 -7.64 2.57 9.91
C LEU A 3 -8.09 1.25 10.52
N THR A 4 -8.92 0.50 9.81
CA THR A 4 -9.18 -0.89 10.17
C THR A 4 -7.91 -1.72 10.02
N PRO A 5 -7.77 -2.87 10.70
CA PRO A 5 -6.60 -3.73 10.53
C PRO A 5 -6.32 -4.11 9.07
N ARG A 6 -7.38 -4.32 8.27
CA ARG A 6 -7.26 -4.64 6.85
C ARG A 6 -6.79 -3.46 6.01
N GLU A 7 -7.35 -2.26 6.24
CA GLU A 7 -6.89 -1.03 5.59
C GLU A 7 -5.41 -0.76 5.94
N GLN A 8 -5.04 -0.97 7.20
CA GLN A 8 -3.66 -0.84 7.69
C GLN A 8 -2.73 -1.81 6.94
N SER A 9 -3.06 -3.10 6.86
CA SER A 9 -2.25 -4.09 6.13
C SER A 9 -2.06 -3.70 4.65
N ILE A 10 -3.13 -3.31 3.96
CA ILE A 10 -3.07 -2.89 2.56
C ILE A 10 -2.12 -1.70 2.40
N VAL A 11 -2.31 -0.67 3.23
CA VAL A 11 -1.50 0.54 3.22
C VAL A 11 -0.04 0.24 3.53
N THR A 12 0.24 -0.60 4.52
CA THR A 12 1.61 -0.98 4.91
C THR A 12 2.32 -1.69 3.77
N LEU A 13 1.66 -2.64 3.10
CA LEU A 13 2.27 -3.38 1.99
C LEU A 13 2.50 -2.48 0.75
N LEU A 14 1.60 -1.53 0.48
CA LEU A 14 1.78 -0.57 -0.62
C LEU A 14 2.88 0.45 -0.31
N ALA A 15 2.95 0.94 0.93
CA ALA A 15 4.09 1.72 1.41
C ALA A 15 5.37 0.89 1.32
N ALA A 16 5.26 -0.45 1.46
CA ALA A 16 6.31 -1.41 1.21
C ALA A 16 6.81 -1.51 -0.25
N GLY A 17 6.15 -0.80 -1.16
CA GLY A 17 6.50 -0.79 -2.59
C GLY A 17 5.90 -1.96 -3.36
N LEU A 18 5.03 -2.76 -2.76
CA LEU A 18 4.29 -3.81 -3.46
C LEU A 18 3.26 -3.17 -4.42
N SER A 19 2.95 -3.89 -5.50
CA SER A 19 1.84 -3.53 -6.39
C SER A 19 0.50 -3.93 -5.78
N GLU A 20 -0.61 -3.37 -6.28
CA GLU A 20 -1.96 -3.76 -5.82
C GLU A 20 -2.22 -5.26 -6.07
N GLU A 21 -1.64 -5.82 -7.13
CA GLU A 21 -1.68 -7.24 -7.47
C GLU A 21 -0.95 -8.10 -6.42
N ALA A 22 0.25 -7.69 -6.01
CA ALA A 22 1.02 -8.40 -4.99
C ALA A 22 0.34 -8.31 -3.62
N VAL A 23 -0.19 -7.15 -3.25
CA VAL A 23 -0.98 -6.97 -2.01
C VAL A 23 -2.25 -7.81 -2.03
N ALA A 24 -2.94 -7.88 -3.17
CA ALA A 24 -4.11 -8.72 -3.35
C ALA A 24 -3.78 -10.19 -3.13
N ALA A 25 -2.68 -10.68 -3.72
CA ALA A 25 -2.20 -12.04 -3.53
C ALA A 25 -1.87 -12.33 -2.05
N GLU A 26 -1.10 -11.44 -1.41
CA GLU A 26 -0.64 -11.60 -0.03
C GLU A 26 -1.81 -11.66 0.98
N LEU A 27 -2.86 -10.89 0.73
CA LEU A 27 -4.01 -10.77 1.64
C LEU A 27 -5.20 -11.66 1.26
N GLY A 28 -5.08 -12.47 0.19
CA GLY A 28 -6.19 -13.27 -0.34
C GLY A 28 -7.38 -12.42 -0.81
N LEU A 29 -7.11 -11.24 -1.38
CA LEU A 29 -8.09 -10.29 -1.87
C LEU A 29 -8.07 -10.20 -3.40
N SER A 30 -9.09 -9.58 -3.97
CA SER A 30 -9.02 -9.15 -5.37
C SER A 30 -8.28 -7.81 -5.47
N ARG A 31 -7.57 -7.58 -6.59
CA ARG A 31 -7.00 -6.26 -6.92
C ARG A 31 -8.05 -5.14 -6.83
N ARG A 32 -9.29 -5.42 -7.26
CA ARG A 32 -10.40 -4.47 -7.20
C ARG A 32 -10.75 -4.09 -5.75
N THR A 33 -10.69 -5.04 -4.82
CA THR A 33 -10.89 -4.79 -3.38
C THR A 33 -9.79 -3.89 -2.83
N VAL A 34 -8.53 -4.14 -3.20
CA VAL A 34 -7.39 -3.30 -2.80
C VAL A 34 -7.57 -1.86 -3.32
N SER A 35 -7.86 -1.71 -4.61
CA SER A 35 -8.08 -0.39 -5.24
C SER A 35 -9.26 0.37 -4.64
N TYR A 36 -10.38 -0.32 -4.36
CA TYR A 36 -11.53 0.28 -3.70
C TYR A 36 -11.20 0.76 -2.28
N THR A 37 -10.48 -0.06 -1.53
CA THR A 37 -10.05 0.29 -0.17
C THR A 37 -9.12 1.50 -0.18
N LEU A 38 -8.19 1.57 -1.14
CA LEU A 38 -7.32 2.73 -1.31
C LEU A 38 -8.11 4.00 -1.58
N ARG A 39 -9.07 3.97 -2.51
CA ARG A 39 -9.92 5.13 -2.79
C ARG A 39 -10.66 5.60 -1.55
N ALA A 40 -11.29 4.68 -0.82
CA ALA A 40 -11.98 5.01 0.42
C ALA A 40 -11.05 5.64 1.47
N VAL A 41 -9.82 5.13 1.61
CA VAL A 41 -8.83 5.71 2.51
C VAL A 41 -8.38 7.09 2.03
N MET A 42 -8.13 7.27 0.73
CA MET A 42 -7.74 8.54 0.14
C MET A 42 -8.82 9.61 0.32
N ASP A 43 -10.07 9.27 0.03
CA ASP A 43 -11.24 10.15 0.19
C ASP A 43 -11.38 10.61 1.65
N ARG A 44 -11.20 9.68 2.61
CA ARG A 44 -11.26 9.99 4.05
C ARG A 44 -10.10 10.84 4.54
N LEU A 45 -8.92 10.71 3.92
CA LEU A 45 -7.72 11.49 4.26
C LEU A 45 -7.64 12.81 3.47
N GLY A 46 -8.53 13.04 2.51
CA GLY A 46 -8.51 14.24 1.67
C GLY A 46 -7.30 14.31 0.75
N VAL A 47 -6.76 13.15 0.35
CA VAL A 47 -5.63 13.06 -0.60
C VAL A 47 -6.12 12.62 -1.97
N GLU A 48 -5.55 13.19 -3.02
CA GLU A 48 -6.05 13.02 -4.39
C GLU A 48 -5.33 11.90 -5.16
N ASN A 49 -4.16 11.47 -4.67
CA ASN A 49 -3.38 10.44 -5.35
C ASN A 49 -2.56 9.58 -4.39
N ARG A 50 -2.14 8.42 -4.91
CA ARG A 50 -1.31 7.43 -4.18
C ARG A 50 0.00 8.00 -3.65
N PHE A 51 0.55 9.04 -4.29
CA PHE A 51 1.80 9.66 -3.85
C PHE A 51 1.56 10.53 -2.61
N GLN A 52 0.51 11.35 -2.61
CA GLN A 52 0.05 12.08 -1.42
C GLN A 52 -0.33 11.12 -0.29
N LEU A 53 -1.03 10.04 -0.60
CA LEU A 53 -1.32 8.97 0.37
C LEU A 53 -0.03 8.40 0.98
N ALA A 54 0.95 8.06 0.15
CA ALA A 54 2.25 7.57 0.58
C ALA A 54 3.05 8.62 1.38
N LEU A 55 2.91 9.92 1.13
CA LEU A 55 3.54 10.98 1.93
C LEU A 55 2.89 11.11 3.31
N VAL A 56 1.55 11.11 3.37
CA VAL A 56 0.79 11.20 4.63
C VAL A 56 1.09 9.99 5.52
N LEU A 57 1.15 8.80 4.92
CA LEU A 57 1.43 7.56 5.65
C LEU A 57 2.92 7.36 5.88
N GLY A 58 3.78 7.74 4.93
CA GLY A 58 5.23 7.70 5.04
C GLY A 58 5.74 8.66 6.11
N ALA A 59 5.11 9.81 6.31
CA ALA A 59 5.39 10.67 7.49
C ALA A 59 5.03 9.97 8.81
N ALA A 60 4.01 9.10 8.81
CA ALA A 60 3.66 8.26 9.95
C ALA A 60 4.54 6.97 10.06
N TYR A 61 5.16 6.53 8.97
CA TYR A 61 5.97 5.30 8.84
C TYR A 61 7.47 5.56 8.60
N ALA A 62 7.97 6.79 8.76
CA ALA A 62 9.36 7.19 8.46
C ALA A 62 10.43 6.52 9.36
N ILE A 63 10.08 5.45 10.07
CA ILE A 63 10.99 4.52 10.69
C ILE A 63 11.01 3.25 9.81
N ALA A 64 12.07 3.16 9.00
CA ALA A 64 12.45 2.07 8.09
C ALA A 64 11.85 2.12 6.67
N PRO A 65 12.67 2.42 5.63
CA PRO A 65 12.27 2.18 4.27
C PRO A 65 12.09 0.66 4.07
N PRO A 66 11.00 0.24 3.43
CA PRO A 66 10.84 -1.13 3.00
C PRO A 66 11.80 -1.38 1.85
N THR A 67 12.87 -2.10 2.17
CA THR A 67 13.77 -2.68 1.19
C THR A 67 12.96 -3.62 0.32
N LYS A 68 12.66 -3.20 -0.91
CA LYS A 68 12.17 -4.11 -1.96
C LYS A 68 13.04 -5.37 -1.93
N PRO A 69 12.49 -6.60 -1.82
CA PRO A 69 13.24 -7.75 -2.26
C PRO A 69 13.49 -7.51 -3.75
N ARG A 70 14.75 -7.37 -4.11
CA ARG A 70 15.19 -7.36 -5.48
C ARG A 70 14.85 -8.74 -6.03
N THR A 71 13.75 -8.86 -6.76
CA THR A 71 13.59 -9.96 -7.70
C THR A 71 14.64 -9.73 -8.78
N GLU A 72 15.85 -10.23 -8.52
CA GLU A 72 16.78 -10.70 -9.54
C GLU A 72 16.08 -11.91 -10.19
N GLU A 73 15.18 -11.66 -11.15
CA GLU A 73 14.82 -12.66 -12.14
C GLU A 73 15.79 -12.46 -13.31
N GLU A 74 16.81 -13.32 -13.26
CA GLU A 74 17.52 -13.95 -14.38
C GLU A 74 17.12 -13.48 -15.79
N GLU A 75 18.01 -12.72 -16.44
CA GLU A 75 18.17 -12.79 -17.88
C GLU A 75 19.65 -13.06 -18.22
N SER A 76 19.88 -14.29 -18.71
CA SER A 76 21.03 -14.85 -19.45
C SER A 76 22.32 -15.23 -18.71
#